data_AF-A0A933C178-F1
#
_entry.id   AF-A0A933C178-F1
#
_cell.length_a   1.000
_cell.length_b   1.000
_cell.length_c   1.000
_cell.angle_alpha   90.00
_cell.angle_beta   90.00
_cell.angle_gamma   90.00
#
_symmetry.space_group_name_H-M   'P 1'
#
loop_
_entity.id
_entity.type
_entity.pdbx_description
1 polymer ?
#
loop_
_entity_poly.entity_id
_entity_poly.type
_entity_poly.pdbx_seq_one_letter_code
_entity_poly.pdbx_strand_id
1 'polypeptide(L)'
;MTRPALRHRLEYLALAGAAAAARVLGERPAGRLGEWLGRIGYRPIGIRRSIVEAHLRHAFPDRSDAWVRATAAAAYAHLGREAMALLRLASVDRQELVRRTRVSGLHQLREA
;
A
#
# COMPACT_ATOMS: atom_id res chain seq x y z
N MET A 1 -2.33 23.23 -26.02
CA MET A 1 -2.99 22.77 -24.77
C MET A 1 -3.17 21.25 -24.81
N THR A 2 -2.16 20.44 -24.49
CA THR A 2 -2.24 18.96 -24.64
C THR A 2 -1.34 18.17 -23.65
N ARG A 3 -0.93 18.76 -22.53
CA ARG A 3 -0.12 18.10 -21.48
C ARG A 3 -0.90 17.28 -20.42
N PRO A 4 -2.18 17.57 -20.07
CA PRO A 4 -2.90 16.77 -19.07
C PRO A 4 -3.27 15.36 -19.56
N ALA A 5 -3.63 15.22 -20.83
CA ALA A 5 -4.19 13.96 -21.36
C ALA A 5 -3.19 12.80 -21.36
N LEU A 6 -1.93 13.05 -21.72
CA LEU A 6 -0.89 12.01 -21.75
C LEU A 6 -0.54 11.53 -20.34
N ARG A 7 -0.39 12.44 -19.38
CA ARG A 7 -0.13 12.09 -17.98
C ARG A 7 -1.26 11.24 -17.39
N HIS A 8 -2.51 11.66 -17.56
CA HIS A 8 -3.65 10.89 -17.06
C HIS A 8 -3.78 9.52 -17.73
N ARG A 9 -3.45 9.42 -19.03
CA ARG A 9 -3.39 8.12 -19.72
C ARG A 9 -2.31 7.21 -19.14
N LEU A 10 -1.12 7.75 -18.85
CA LEU A 10 -0.05 6.98 -18.22
C LEU A 10 -0.42 6.54 -16.80
N GLU A 11 -1.02 7.43 -16.01
CA GLU A 11 -1.52 7.10 -14.66
C GLU A 11 -2.61 6.03 -14.72
N TYR A 12 -3.55 6.16 -15.66
CA TYR A 12 -4.59 5.16 -15.89
C TYR A 12 -4.01 3.82 -16.31
N LEU A 13 -3.08 3.80 -17.27
CA LEU A 13 -2.43 2.57 -17.74
C LEU A 13 -1.60 1.91 -16.63
N ALA A 14 -0.91 2.70 -15.80
CA ALA A 14 -0.18 2.18 -14.66
C ALA A 14 -1.13 1.53 -13.64
N LEU A 15 -2.25 2.18 -13.33
CA LEU A 15 -3.25 1.64 -12.40
C LEU A 15 -3.94 0.40 -12.98
N ALA A 16 -4.35 0.44 -14.24
CA ALA A 16 -4.97 -0.69 -14.93
C ALA A 16 -4.01 -1.89 -15.04
N GLY A 17 -2.73 -1.62 -15.33
CA GLY A 17 -1.67 -2.63 -15.34
C GLY A 17 -1.44 -3.25 -13.97
N ALA A 18 -1.41 -2.44 -12.91
CA ALA A 18 -1.31 -2.92 -11.53
C ALA A 18 -2.53 -3.78 -11.15
N ALA A 19 -3.74 -3.38 -11.54
CA ALA A 19 -4.96 -4.14 -11.30
C ALA A 19 -4.98 -5.47 -12.06
N ALA A 20 -4.54 -5.48 -13.32
CA ALA A 20 -4.39 -6.70 -14.11
C ALA A 20 -3.35 -7.64 -13.48
N ALA A 21 -2.19 -7.11 -13.10
CA ALA A 21 -1.17 -7.87 -12.39
C ALA A 21 -1.70 -8.43 -11.07
N ALA A 22 -2.43 -7.64 -10.29
CA ALA A 22 -3.06 -8.07 -9.04
C ALA A 22 -4.03 -9.24 -9.23
N ARG A 23 -4.79 -9.25 -10.34
CA ARG A 23 -5.75 -10.32 -10.66
C ARG A 23 -5.08 -11.59 -11.16
N VAL A 24 -4.07 -11.47 -12.02
CA VAL A 24 -3.37 -12.62 -12.61
C VAL A 24 -2.40 -13.25 -11.61
N LEU A 25 -1.71 -12.42 -10.83
CA LEU A 25 -0.81 -12.88 -9.79
C LEU A 25 -1.62 -13.35 -8.58
N GLY A 26 -1.25 -14.51 -8.02
CA GLY A 26 -1.75 -14.92 -6.72
C GLY A 26 -1.41 -13.90 -5.61
N GLU A 27 -1.98 -14.08 -4.43
CA GLU A 27 -1.84 -13.14 -3.30
C GLU A 27 -0.38 -12.88 -2.91
N ARG A 28 0.44 -13.93 -2.80
CA ARG A 28 1.85 -13.80 -2.39
C ARG A 28 2.70 -13.08 -3.45
N PRO A 29 2.69 -13.47 -4.75
CA PRO A 29 3.46 -12.74 -5.77
C PRO A 29 3.00 -11.29 -5.95
N ALA A 30 1.68 -11.03 -5.93
CA ALA A 30 1.14 -9.67 -5.98
C ALA A 30 1.66 -8.83 -4.80
N GLY A 31 1.65 -9.40 -3.59
CA GLY A 31 2.18 -8.75 -2.40
C GLY A 31 3.66 -8.40 -2.52
N ARG A 32 4.50 -9.33 -3.01
CA ARG A 32 5.94 -9.08 -3.23
C ARG A 32 6.20 -7.99 -4.27
N LEU A 33 5.41 -7.96 -5.34
CA LEU A 33 5.48 -6.89 -6.34
C LEU A 33 5.14 -5.53 -5.70
N GLY A 34 4.07 -5.49 -4.91
CA GLY A 34 3.68 -4.30 -4.14
C GLY A 34 4.79 -3.83 -3.19
N GLU A 35 5.39 -4.74 -2.42
CA GLU A 35 6.51 -4.41 -1.53
C GLU A 35 7.69 -3.79 -2.28
N TRP A 36 8.04 -4.37 -3.43
CA TRP A 36 9.12 -3.86 -4.27
C TRP A 36 8.80 -2.46 -4.84
N LEU A 37 7.59 -2.25 -5.37
CA LEU A 37 7.13 -0.93 -5.85
C LEU A 37 7.11 0.10 -4.72
N GLY A 38 6.64 -0.29 -3.53
CA GLY A 38 6.63 0.54 -2.34
C GLY A 38 8.04 1.00 -1.96
N ARG A 39 9.00 0.07 -1.92
CA ARG A 39 10.41 0.39 -1.64
C ARG A 39 10.97 1.40 -2.64
N ILE A 40 10.66 1.26 -3.93
CA ILE A 40 11.05 2.23 -4.98
C ILE A 40 10.49 3.64 -4.68
N GLY A 41 9.24 3.71 -4.20
CA GLY A 41 8.62 4.96 -3.77
C GLY A 41 9.38 5.65 -2.63
N TYR A 42 9.96 4.88 -1.70
CA TYR A 42 10.82 5.42 -0.63
C TYR A 42 12.22 5.79 -1.15
N ARG A 43 12.88 4.88 -1.86
CA ARG A 43 14.16 5.09 -2.56
C ARG A 43 14.21 4.26 -3.84
N PRO A 44 14.57 4.84 -4.99
CA PRO A 44 15.20 6.16 -5.13
C PRO A 44 14.26 7.35 -5.27
N ILE A 45 12.96 7.16 -5.55
CA ILE A 45 12.07 8.29 -5.93
C ILE A 45 11.88 9.30 -4.79
N GLY A 46 11.77 8.83 -3.54
CA GLY A 46 11.68 9.71 -2.38
C GLY A 46 10.35 10.45 -2.24
N ILE A 47 9.24 9.86 -2.69
CA ILE A 47 7.90 10.47 -2.67
C ILE A 47 7.55 10.85 -1.23
N ARG A 48 7.55 12.14 -0.88
CA ARG A 48 7.26 12.64 0.48
C ARG A 48 8.09 12.01 1.59
N ARG A 49 9.28 11.48 1.27
CA ARG A 49 10.14 10.78 2.23
C ARG A 49 10.42 11.60 3.50
N SER A 50 10.77 12.87 3.32
CA SER A 50 11.09 13.78 4.43
C SER A 50 9.92 13.98 5.40
N ILE A 51 8.69 14.05 4.88
CA ILE A 51 7.47 14.21 5.69
C ILE A 51 7.22 12.96 6.52
N VAL A 52 7.32 11.77 5.91
CA VAL A 52 7.10 10.50 6.62
C VAL A 52 8.14 10.31 7.73
N GLU A 53 9.41 10.59 7.45
CA GLU A 53 10.46 10.53 8.47
C GLU A 53 10.25 11.57 9.58
N ALA A 54 9.79 12.78 9.26
CA ALA A 54 9.45 13.79 10.25
C ALA A 54 8.28 13.36 11.16
N HIS A 55 7.22 12.77 10.60
CA HIS A 55 6.12 12.22 11.39
C HIS A 55 6.58 11.10 12.32
N LEU A 56 7.46 10.20 11.84
CA LEU A 56 8.01 9.14 12.67
C LEU A 56 8.87 9.68 13.81
N ARG A 57 9.70 10.71 13.57
CA ARG A 57 10.46 11.38 14.65
C ARG A 57 9.53 12.03 15.68
N HIS A 58 8.44 12.65 15.22
CA HIS A 58 7.48 13.29 16.12
C HIS A 58 6.69 12.27 16.95
N ALA A 59 6.25 11.17 16.33
CA ALA A 59 5.47 10.13 17.00
C ALA A 59 6.33 9.23 17.91
N PHE A 60 7.62 9.08 17.59
CA PHE A 60 8.56 8.21 18.30
C PHE A 60 9.87 8.95 18.62
N PRO A 61 9.83 9.96 19.52
CA PRO A 61 10.99 10.83 19.77
C PRO A 61 12.21 10.08 20.35
N ASP A 62 12.00 8.98 21.06
CA ASP A 62 13.07 8.20 21.69
C ASP A 62 13.77 7.21 20.72
N ARG A 63 13.35 7.17 19.45
CA ARG A 63 13.92 6.25 18.45
C ARG A 63 15.04 6.91 17.65
N SER A 64 16.04 6.11 17.31
CA SER A 64 17.18 6.58 16.51
C SER A 64 16.80 6.88 15.06
N ASP A 65 17.57 7.74 14.39
CA ASP A 65 17.38 8.03 12.97
C ASP A 65 17.51 6.78 12.07
N ALA A 66 18.33 5.80 12.47
CA ALA A 66 18.43 4.53 11.77
C ALA A 66 17.11 3.75 11.84
N TRP A 67 16.49 3.72 13.02
CA TRP A 67 15.17 3.12 13.22
C TRP A 67 14.09 3.84 12.42
N VAL A 68 14.12 5.18 12.39
CA VAL A 68 13.17 6.00 11.61
C VAL A 68 13.24 5.65 10.12
N ARG A 69 14.45 5.61 9.54
CA ARG A 69 14.62 5.25 8.12
C ARG A 69 14.19 3.82 7.82
N ALA A 70 14.53 2.87 8.68
CA ALA A 70 14.13 1.48 8.51
C ALA A 70 12.60 1.31 8.58
N THR A 71 11.97 1.99 9.54
CA THR A 71 10.51 1.97 9.73
C THR A 71 9.80 2.67 8.56
N ALA A 72 10.32 3.79 8.08
CA ALA A 72 9.79 4.46 6.89
C ALA A 72 9.88 3.52 5.67
N ALA A 73 11.03 2.92 5.40
CA ALA A 73 11.18 1.97 4.29
C ALA A 73 10.22 0.77 4.40
N ALA A 74 10.06 0.22 5.60
CA ALA A 74 9.12 -0.87 5.88
C ALA A 74 7.66 -0.44 5.69
N ALA A 75 7.30 0.77 6.11
CA ALA A 75 5.96 1.32 5.91
C ALA A 75 5.63 1.52 4.43
N TYR A 76 6.59 1.96 3.61
CA TYR A 76 6.39 2.06 2.16
C TYR A 76 6.25 0.68 1.50
N ALA A 77 7.07 -0.30 1.90
CA ALA A 77 6.93 -1.67 1.42
C ALA A 77 5.54 -2.24 1.78
N HIS A 78 5.11 -2.03 3.02
CA HIS A 78 3.79 -2.44 3.49
C HIS A 78 2.68 -1.74 2.71
N LEU A 79 2.75 -0.41 2.52
CA LEU A 79 1.77 0.36 1.75
C LEU A 79 1.63 -0.19 0.32
N GLY A 80 2.73 -0.50 -0.35
CA GLY A 80 2.69 -1.08 -1.69
C GLY A 80 2.05 -2.48 -1.71
N ARG A 81 2.31 -3.31 -0.68
CA ARG A 81 1.65 -4.61 -0.52
C ARG A 81 0.14 -4.46 -0.35
N GLU A 82 -0.29 -3.55 0.53
CA GLU A 82 -1.71 -3.31 0.79
C GLU A 82 -2.41 -2.69 -0.42
N ALA A 83 -1.73 -1.84 -1.21
CA ALA A 83 -2.26 -1.34 -2.48
C ALA A 83 -2.58 -2.49 -3.45
N MET A 84 -1.70 -3.49 -3.57
CA MET A 84 -1.98 -4.69 -4.35
C MET A 84 -3.14 -5.51 -3.76
N ALA A 85 -3.21 -5.65 -2.44
CA ALA A 85 -4.33 -6.33 -1.76
C ALA A 85 -5.68 -5.64 -2.05
N LEU A 86 -5.72 -4.30 -2.03
CA LEU A 86 -6.91 -3.51 -2.37
C LEU A 86 -7.32 -3.67 -3.84
N LEU A 87 -6.37 -3.66 -4.77
CA LEU A 87 -6.68 -3.91 -6.19
C LEU A 87 -7.23 -5.33 -6.40
N ARG A 88 -6.74 -6.32 -5.65
CA ARG A 88 -7.29 -7.69 -5.66
C ARG A 88 -8.69 -7.74 -5.07
N LEU A 89 -8.94 -7.01 -3.99
CA LEU A 89 -10.21 -6.99 -3.28
C LEU A 89 -11.37 -6.66 -4.22
N ALA A 90 -11.16 -5.77 -5.19
CA ALA A 90 -12.16 -5.44 -6.21
C ALA A 90 -12.61 -6.62 -7.09
N SER A 91 -11.89 -7.74 -7.07
CA SER A 91 -12.21 -8.96 -7.81
C SER A 91 -12.56 -10.15 -6.90
N VAL A 92 -12.57 -9.96 -5.58
CA VAL A 92 -12.91 -11.01 -4.61
C VAL A 92 -14.42 -11.02 -4.39
N ASP A 93 -15.04 -12.20 -4.50
CA ASP A 93 -16.46 -12.37 -4.19
C ASP A 93 -16.77 -12.06 -2.71
N ARG A 94 -17.97 -11.55 -2.43
CA ARG A 94 -18.39 -11.17 -1.07
C ARG A 94 -18.32 -12.35 -0.09
N GLN A 95 -18.75 -13.54 -0.49
CA GLN A 95 -18.74 -14.71 0.39
C GLN A 95 -17.30 -15.12 0.71
N GLU A 96 -16.42 -15.06 -0.29
CA GLU A 96 -14.99 -15.32 -0.13
C GLU A 96 -14.35 -14.33 0.86
N LEU A 97 -14.67 -13.05 0.73
CA LEU A 97 -14.17 -12.00 1.61
C LEU A 97 -14.61 -12.21 3.06
N VAL A 98 -15.90 -12.49 3.27
CA VAL A 98 -16.44 -12.79 4.61
C VAL A 98 -15.76 -14.03 5.20
N ARG A 99 -15.56 -15.09 4.41
CA ARG A 99 -14.91 -16.32 4.88
C ARG A 99 -13.47 -16.09 5.34
N ARG A 100 -12.74 -15.18 4.69
CA ARG A 100 -11.32 -14.87 5.02
C ARG A 100 -11.16 -13.86 6.15
N THR A 101 -12.22 -13.13 6.51
CA THR A 101 -12.12 -12.00 7.45
C THR A 101 -12.58 -12.42 8.84
N ARG A 102 -11.68 -12.35 9.83
CA ARG A 102 -12.03 -12.49 11.24
C ARG A 102 -12.08 -11.11 11.89
N VAL A 103 -13.24 -10.73 12.43
CA VAL A 103 -13.42 -9.48 13.15
C VAL A 103 -13.33 -9.74 14.65
N SER A 104 -12.28 -9.22 15.29
CA SER A 104 -12.13 -9.24 16.74
C SER A 104 -12.86 -8.04 17.35
N GLY A 105 -13.51 -8.22 18.52
CA GLY A 105 -14.20 -7.14 19.23
C GLY A 105 -15.59 -6.75 18.69
N LEU A 106 -16.14 -7.50 17.73
CA LEU A 106 -17.44 -7.16 17.11
C LEU A 106 -18.63 -7.13 18.11
N HIS A 107 -18.53 -7.88 19.21
CA HIS A 107 -19.55 -7.91 20.25
C HIS A 107 -19.70 -6.56 20.95
N GLN A 108 -18.60 -5.86 21.24
CA GLN A 108 -18.59 -4.54 21.89
C GLN A 108 -19.32 -3.48 21.06
N LEU A 109 -19.28 -3.59 19.73
CA LEU A 109 -19.98 -2.67 18.83
C LEU A 109 -21.49 -2.94 18.78
N ARG A 110 -21.94 -4.17 19.01
CA ARG A 110 -23.37 -4.54 18.93
C ARG A 110 -24.14 -4.22 20.20
N GLU A 111 -23.43 -4.04 21.32
CA GLU A 111 -24.00 -3.74 22.63
C GLU A 111 -24.00 -2.24 22.96
N ALA A 112 -23.49 -1.39 22.05
CA ALA A 112 -23.51 0.08 22.14
C ALA A 112 -24.67 0.69 21.36
#